data_AF-A0A919SLF8-F1
#
_entry.id   AF-A0A919SLF8-F1
#
_cell.length_a   1.000
_cell.length_b   1.000
_cell.length_c   1.000
_cell.angle_alpha   90.00
_cell.angle_beta   90.00
_cell.angle_gamma   90.00
#
_symmetry.space_group_name_H-M   'P 1'
#
loop_
_entity.id
_entity.type
_entity.pdbx_description
1 polymer ?
#
loop_
_entity_poly.entity_id
_entity_poly.type
_entity_poly.pdbx_seq_one_letter_code
_entity_poly.pdbx_strand_id
1 'polypeptide(L)'
;MRTRHVLITAALGAIFIGATGQSAAAVPSPAPGVSSAGTSFLTAVAVTPGQQVHVDAVTGDYLYWSFGAEAGQRPDVTATVALPPAGDRTGGQAWTIEVFDGLRRRQACVAGEQSPLADASATQIALRCQLRQVRSWAEPWDGDPLPGTYYVRLSSTELPEKDLGLPLKVDLLLAAPKGDTGADQGVLAAPLVANNRPGSVLTGGTAPSAAPVDDEDGGTFDWVPDFSSRWVWTVGGGVLAAVTGLIGFSWTRRRKVRTA
;
A
#
# COMPACT_ATOMS: atom_id res chain seq x y z
N MET A 1 -57.33 0.96 37.18
CA MET A 1 -57.53 -0.39 36.61
C MET A 1 -56.19 -1.11 36.66
N ARG A 2 -56.19 -2.29 37.30
CA ARG A 2 -55.03 -3.16 37.55
C ARG A 2 -54.99 -4.24 36.46
N THR A 3 -53.84 -4.48 35.86
CA THR A 3 -53.51 -5.76 35.17
C THR A 3 -52.01 -5.74 34.87
N ARG A 4 -51.19 -6.33 35.75
CA ARG A 4 -50.77 -7.76 35.85
C ARG A 4 -49.49 -8.04 35.06
N HIS A 5 -48.41 -8.16 35.84
CA HIS A 5 -47.10 -8.70 35.48
C HIS A 5 -47.21 -10.11 34.92
N VAL A 6 -46.40 -10.43 33.91
CA VAL A 6 -46.09 -11.80 33.51
C VAL A 6 -44.58 -11.96 33.60
N LEU A 7 -44.14 -12.63 34.66
CA LEU A 7 -42.81 -13.21 34.82
C LEU A 7 -42.84 -14.59 34.15
N ILE A 8 -41.93 -14.84 33.21
CA ILE A 8 -41.63 -16.19 32.73
C ILE A 8 -40.20 -16.52 33.13
N THR A 9 -40.09 -17.45 34.07
CA THR A 9 -38.86 -18.12 34.53
C THR A 9 -38.91 -19.58 34.10
N ALA A 10 -37.87 -20.05 33.40
CA ALA A 10 -37.35 -21.44 33.29
C ALA A 10 -36.47 -21.49 32.01
N ALA A 11 -35.34 -22.17 31.91
CA ALA A 11 -34.81 -23.30 32.65
C ALA A 11 -33.27 -23.31 32.60
N LEU A 12 -32.67 -23.97 33.60
CA LEU A 12 -31.27 -24.36 33.68
C LEU A 12 -30.93 -25.36 32.56
N GLY A 13 -29.90 -25.06 31.76
CA GLY A 13 -29.25 -25.98 30.84
C GLY A 13 -27.80 -26.22 31.28
N ALA A 14 -27.50 -27.43 31.72
CA ALA A 14 -26.19 -27.87 32.15
C ALA A 14 -25.26 -28.19 30.95
N ILE A 15 -24.09 -27.55 30.98
CA ILE A 15 -22.74 -28.04 30.67
C ILE A 15 -22.64 -29.22 29.67
N PHE A 16 -22.12 -28.90 28.47
CA PHE A 16 -21.20 -29.76 27.72
C PHE A 16 -20.02 -28.90 27.26
N ILE A 17 -18.92 -28.92 28.01
CA ILE A 17 -17.64 -28.36 27.55
C ILE A 17 -17.03 -29.44 26.64
N GLY A 18 -17.36 -29.37 25.36
CA GLY A 18 -16.62 -30.08 24.33
C GLY A 18 -15.23 -29.47 24.21
N ALA A 19 -14.21 -30.22 24.59
CA ALA A 19 -12.83 -29.88 24.29
C ALA A 19 -12.62 -29.95 22.77
N THR A 20 -12.89 -28.85 22.06
CA THR A 20 -12.42 -28.69 20.69
C THR A 20 -10.91 -28.56 20.76
N GLY A 21 -10.20 -29.63 20.40
CA GLY A 21 -8.78 -29.57 20.11
C GLY A 21 -8.57 -28.47 19.08
N GLN A 22 -7.98 -27.35 19.52
CA GLN A 22 -7.49 -26.32 18.63
C GLN A 22 -6.34 -26.95 17.85
N SER A 23 -6.62 -27.42 16.63
CA SER A 23 -5.59 -27.65 15.64
C SER A 23 -4.84 -26.35 15.50
N ALA A 24 -3.64 -26.29 16.07
CA ALA A 24 -2.69 -25.21 15.80
C ALA A 24 -2.46 -25.22 14.29
N ALA A 25 -3.12 -24.29 13.60
CA ALA A 25 -2.82 -24.00 12.21
C ALA A 25 -1.32 -23.73 12.13
N ALA A 26 -0.61 -24.51 11.33
CA ALA A 26 0.79 -24.27 11.05
C ALA A 26 0.91 -22.81 10.56
N VAL A 27 1.59 -21.98 11.35
CA VAL A 27 1.90 -20.61 10.95
C VAL A 27 2.65 -20.73 9.63
N PRO A 28 2.16 -20.11 8.53
CA PRO A 28 2.88 -20.16 7.26
C PRO A 28 4.29 -19.61 7.51
N SER A 29 5.29 -20.44 7.24
CA SER A 29 6.69 -20.03 7.33
C SER A 29 6.87 -18.77 6.47
N PRO A 30 7.51 -17.70 6.96
CA PRO A 30 7.68 -16.48 6.19
C PRO A 30 8.35 -16.82 4.86
N ALA A 31 7.79 -16.29 3.77
CA ALA A 31 8.37 -16.44 2.45
C ALA A 31 9.85 -16.02 2.51
N PRO A 32 10.77 -16.75 1.84
CA PRO A 32 12.18 -16.38 1.85
C PRO A 32 12.32 -14.94 1.32
N GLY A 33 13.07 -14.10 2.02
CA GLY A 33 13.32 -12.71 1.60
C GLY A 33 14.02 -12.65 0.24
N VAL A 34 13.81 -11.57 -0.51
CA VAL A 34 14.51 -11.35 -1.78
C VAL A 34 15.89 -10.79 -1.49
N SER A 35 16.93 -11.43 -2.01
CA SER A 35 18.33 -11.02 -1.76
C SER A 35 19.09 -10.52 -2.97
N SER A 36 18.39 -10.25 -4.07
CA SER A 36 18.98 -9.75 -5.31
C SER A 36 18.22 -8.55 -5.89
N ALA A 37 18.91 -7.83 -6.76
CA ALA A 37 18.36 -6.73 -7.55
C ALA A 37 18.75 -6.91 -9.02
N GLY A 38 17.91 -6.39 -9.91
CA GLY A 38 18.24 -6.23 -11.32
C GLY A 38 19.14 -5.02 -11.55
N THR A 39 19.74 -4.97 -12.73
CA THR A 39 20.59 -3.84 -13.19
C THR A 39 19.92 -3.00 -14.28
N SER A 40 18.73 -3.40 -14.72
CA SER A 40 17.93 -2.71 -15.72
C SER A 40 16.44 -3.02 -15.55
N PHE A 41 15.57 -2.27 -16.23
CA PHE A 41 14.14 -2.59 -16.30
C PHE A 41 13.84 -4.00 -16.80
N LEU A 42 14.68 -4.57 -17.68
CA LEU A 42 14.48 -5.91 -18.23
C LEU A 42 14.90 -7.02 -17.26
N THR A 43 15.84 -6.72 -16.37
CA THR A 43 16.40 -7.67 -15.39
C THR A 43 15.88 -7.42 -13.97
N ALA A 44 14.90 -6.52 -13.81
CA ALA A 44 14.31 -6.17 -12.53
C ALA A 44 13.77 -7.42 -11.82
N VAL A 45 14.15 -7.59 -10.57
CA VAL A 45 13.72 -8.75 -9.78
C VAL A 45 12.27 -8.56 -9.34
N ALA A 46 11.42 -9.56 -9.58
CA ALA A 46 10.03 -9.53 -9.14
C ALA A 46 9.96 -9.73 -7.61
N VAL A 47 9.20 -8.86 -6.95
CA VAL A 47 9.01 -8.83 -5.50
C VAL A 47 7.51 -8.82 -5.25
N THR A 48 7.04 -9.75 -4.41
CA THR A 48 5.64 -9.77 -3.98
C THR A 48 5.42 -8.65 -2.95
N PRO A 49 4.35 -7.85 -3.05
CA PRO A 49 4.05 -6.84 -2.03
C PRO A 49 3.99 -7.45 -0.61
N GLY A 50 4.62 -6.77 0.35
CA GLY A 50 4.78 -7.23 1.74
C GLY A 50 6.02 -8.11 1.98
N GLN A 51 6.73 -8.54 0.93
CA GLN A 51 7.97 -9.30 1.05
C GLN A 51 9.15 -8.37 1.34
N GLN A 52 9.97 -8.75 2.32
CA GLN A 52 11.18 -8.02 2.66
C GLN A 52 12.29 -8.30 1.65
N VAL A 53 12.99 -7.25 1.25
CA VAL A 53 14.15 -7.30 0.34
C VAL A 53 15.39 -6.83 1.08
N HIS A 54 16.48 -7.60 0.99
CA HIS A 54 17.77 -7.34 1.62
C HIS A 54 18.88 -7.60 0.61
N VAL A 55 19.51 -6.55 0.08
CA VAL A 55 20.51 -6.68 -1.00
C VAL A 55 21.82 -6.08 -0.55
N ASP A 56 22.90 -6.85 -0.67
CA ASP A 56 24.26 -6.33 -0.65
C ASP A 56 24.59 -5.82 -2.06
N ALA A 57 25.01 -4.56 -2.16
CA ALA A 57 25.30 -3.88 -3.42
C ALA A 57 26.55 -3.00 -3.30
N VAL A 58 26.86 -2.26 -4.35
CA VAL A 58 27.93 -1.26 -4.33
C VAL A 58 27.44 0.13 -4.73
N THR A 59 28.12 1.16 -4.24
CA THR A 59 27.85 2.55 -4.60
C THR A 59 28.03 2.77 -6.11
N GLY A 60 27.13 3.57 -6.70
CA GLY A 60 27.12 3.85 -8.15
C GLY A 60 26.28 2.88 -8.98
N ASP A 61 25.88 1.74 -8.43
CA ASP A 61 24.98 0.81 -9.13
C ASP A 61 23.55 1.34 -9.21
N TYR A 62 22.85 0.92 -10.26
CA TYR A 62 21.40 1.08 -10.37
C TYR A 62 20.73 -0.24 -10.01
N LEU A 63 19.90 -0.21 -8.98
CA LEU A 63 19.20 -1.38 -8.47
C LEU A 63 17.73 -1.34 -8.91
N TYR A 64 17.25 -2.44 -9.49
CA TYR A 64 15.91 -2.54 -10.05
C TYR A 64 15.10 -3.70 -9.48
N TRP A 65 13.86 -3.39 -9.09
CA TRP A 65 12.85 -4.37 -8.68
C TRP A 65 11.53 -4.10 -9.41
N SER A 66 10.64 -5.09 -9.43
CA SER A 66 9.29 -4.93 -9.95
C SER A 66 8.26 -5.55 -9.02
N PHE A 67 7.06 -4.98 -8.99
CA PHE A 67 5.94 -5.48 -8.21
C PHE A 67 4.62 -5.19 -8.94
N GLY A 68 3.60 -6.00 -8.69
CA GLY A 68 2.26 -5.78 -9.22
C GLY A 68 1.45 -4.84 -8.31
N ALA A 69 0.61 -4.00 -8.91
CA ALA A 69 -0.42 -3.26 -8.20
C ALA A 69 -1.74 -3.25 -8.97
N GLU A 70 -2.83 -3.32 -8.22
CA GLU A 70 -4.21 -3.41 -8.72
C GLU A 70 -4.98 -2.12 -8.47
N ALA A 71 -6.11 -1.96 -9.17
CA ALA A 71 -7.01 -0.84 -8.95
C ALA A 71 -7.47 -0.78 -7.49
N GLY A 72 -7.53 0.44 -6.94
CA GLY A 72 -7.86 0.66 -5.53
C GLY A 72 -6.67 0.57 -4.59
N GLN A 73 -5.52 0.03 -5.00
CA GLN A 73 -4.32 0.00 -4.14
C GLN A 73 -3.55 1.32 -4.17
N ARG A 74 -2.79 1.62 -3.11
CA ARG A 74 -1.88 2.76 -3.02
C ARG A 74 -0.44 2.26 -2.81
N PRO A 75 0.31 1.97 -3.88
CA PRO A 75 1.69 1.53 -3.78
C PRO A 75 2.54 2.44 -2.89
N ASP A 76 3.32 1.81 -2.02
CA ASP A 76 4.20 2.47 -1.07
C ASP A 76 5.54 1.75 -1.03
N VAL A 77 6.57 2.44 -1.47
CA VAL A 77 7.93 1.93 -1.60
C VAL A 77 8.75 2.58 -0.50
N THR A 78 9.32 1.78 0.40
CA THR A 78 10.23 2.25 1.45
C THR A 78 11.56 1.55 1.33
N ALA A 79 12.65 2.32 1.30
CA ALA A 79 14.01 1.79 1.27
C ALA A 79 14.87 2.44 2.36
N THR A 80 15.75 1.65 2.95
CA THR A 80 16.84 2.12 3.80
C THR A 80 18.15 1.67 3.17
N VAL A 81 19.08 2.60 2.98
CA VAL A 81 20.42 2.28 2.48
C VAL A 81 21.40 2.49 3.63
N ALA A 82 22.04 1.42 4.08
CA ALA A 82 23.18 1.49 4.98
C ALA A 82 24.41 1.86 4.15
N LEU A 83 24.95 3.05 4.41
CA LEU A 83 26.04 3.62 3.64
C LEU A 83 27.39 2.97 4.04
N PRO A 84 28.39 3.01 3.15
CA PRO A 84 29.75 2.62 3.51
C PRO A 84 30.24 3.41 4.75
N PRO A 85 31.06 2.80 5.61
CA PRO A 85 31.63 3.48 6.78
C PRO A 85 32.23 4.84 6.42
N ALA A 86 32.03 5.85 7.28
CA ALA A 86 32.48 7.21 7.01
C ALA A 86 34.00 7.33 6.75
N GLY A 87 34.81 6.41 7.30
CA GLY A 87 36.26 6.37 7.06
C GLY A 87 36.67 5.91 5.66
N ASP A 88 35.78 5.20 4.95
CA ASP A 88 36.03 4.71 3.59
C ASP A 88 35.49 5.67 2.52
N ARG A 89 34.67 6.66 2.93
CA ARG A 89 34.08 7.66 2.06
C ARG A 89 34.91 8.94 2.04
N THR A 90 34.88 9.64 0.91
CA THR A 90 35.60 10.90 0.71
C THR A 90 34.68 12.12 0.65
N GLY A 91 33.36 11.94 0.70
CA GLY A 91 32.39 13.04 0.70
C GLY A 91 30.94 12.62 0.99
N GLY A 92 30.04 13.59 0.84
CA GLY A 92 28.58 13.35 0.90
C GLY A 92 28.07 12.65 -0.36
N GLN A 93 26.86 12.12 -0.30
CA GLN A 93 26.22 11.40 -1.40
C GLN A 93 24.76 11.84 -1.56
N ALA A 94 24.29 11.96 -2.79
CA ALA A 94 22.89 12.19 -3.13
C ALA A 94 22.30 10.92 -3.71
N TRP A 95 21.06 10.62 -3.32
CA TRP A 95 20.37 9.39 -3.70
C TRP A 95 19.00 9.69 -4.28
N THR A 96 18.44 8.73 -5.01
CA THR A 96 17.05 8.81 -5.46
C THR A 96 16.38 7.45 -5.48
N ILE A 97 15.12 7.41 -5.08
CA ILE A 97 14.20 6.29 -5.33
C ILE A 97 13.09 6.75 -6.27
N GLU A 98 12.82 5.95 -7.30
CA GLU A 98 11.85 6.28 -8.33
C GLU A 98 11.00 5.07 -8.68
N VAL A 99 9.74 5.32 -8.99
CA VAL A 99 8.79 4.29 -9.40
C VAL A 99 8.32 4.60 -10.81
N PHE A 100 8.32 3.58 -11.66
CA PHE A 100 7.91 3.66 -13.06
C PHE A 100 6.75 2.70 -13.30
N ASP A 101 5.83 3.05 -14.19
CA ASP A 101 4.80 2.13 -14.65
C ASP A 101 5.35 1.11 -15.68
N GLY A 102 4.49 0.20 -16.17
CA GLY A 102 4.85 -0.77 -17.19
C GLY A 102 5.29 -0.16 -18.54
N LEU A 103 4.96 1.12 -18.77
CA LEU A 103 5.39 1.90 -19.93
C LEU A 103 6.65 2.73 -19.65
N ARG A 104 7.28 2.49 -18.50
CA ARG A 104 8.49 3.17 -18.02
C ARG A 104 8.32 4.68 -17.86
N ARG A 105 7.09 5.14 -17.63
CA ARG A 105 6.79 6.52 -17.24
C ARG A 105 6.96 6.66 -15.74
N ARG A 106 7.80 7.62 -15.32
CA ARG A 106 8.03 7.92 -13.91
C ARG A 106 6.73 8.40 -13.27
N GLN A 107 6.32 7.73 -12.20
CA GLN A 107 5.14 8.06 -11.42
C GLN A 107 5.50 9.09 -10.35
N ALA A 108 4.62 10.07 -10.15
CA ALA A 108 4.79 11.06 -9.09
C ALA A 108 4.40 10.45 -7.75
N CYS A 109 5.29 10.48 -6.76
CA CYS A 109 4.91 10.14 -5.39
C CYS A 109 4.26 11.35 -4.72
N VAL A 110 3.17 11.10 -3.99
CA VAL A 110 2.42 12.11 -3.24
C VAL A 110 2.93 12.29 -1.82
N ALA A 111 3.71 11.34 -1.31
CA ALA A 111 4.34 11.41 -0.01
C ALA A 111 5.66 10.62 0.02
N GLY A 112 6.49 10.95 1.01
CA GLY A 112 7.80 10.36 1.23
C GLY A 112 8.94 11.19 0.64
N GLU A 113 10.13 11.04 1.22
CA GLU A 113 11.36 11.68 0.75
C GLU A 113 11.99 10.80 -0.34
N GLN A 114 12.01 11.28 -1.58
CA GLN A 114 12.55 10.48 -2.69
C GLN A 114 14.03 10.69 -2.95
N SER A 115 14.59 11.82 -2.51
CA SER A 115 15.94 12.22 -2.90
C SER A 115 16.74 12.83 -1.74
N PRO A 116 17.01 12.05 -0.68
CA PRO A 116 17.77 12.55 0.46
C PRO A 116 19.23 12.80 0.09
N LEU A 117 19.84 13.72 0.86
CA LEU A 117 21.27 13.99 0.84
C LEU A 117 21.89 13.39 2.11
N ALA A 118 22.97 12.63 1.93
CA ALA A 118 23.79 12.09 2.99
C ALA A 118 25.06 12.91 3.12
N ASP A 119 25.34 13.45 4.30
CA ASP A 119 26.65 14.01 4.59
C ASP A 119 27.72 12.90 4.76
N ALA A 120 29.00 13.31 4.85
CA ALA A 120 30.12 12.38 4.97
C ALA A 120 30.11 11.54 6.27
N SER A 121 29.33 11.94 7.29
CA SER A 121 29.18 11.21 8.56
C SER A 121 27.92 10.36 8.65
N ALA A 122 26.96 10.54 7.72
CA ALA A 122 25.70 9.80 7.70
C ALA A 122 25.94 8.28 7.56
N THR A 123 25.36 7.47 8.44
CA THR A 123 25.54 6.00 8.40
C THR A 123 24.47 5.30 7.56
N GLN A 124 23.32 5.95 7.37
CA GLN A 124 22.20 5.42 6.60
C GLN A 124 21.34 6.55 6.04
N ILE A 125 20.57 6.25 5.01
CA ILE A 125 19.51 7.09 4.49
C ILE A 125 18.21 6.30 4.38
N ALA A 126 17.09 6.98 4.57
CA ALA A 126 15.77 6.44 4.33
C ALA A 126 15.14 7.16 3.13
N LEU A 127 14.55 6.39 2.22
CA LEU A 127 13.81 6.88 1.07
C LEU A 127 12.41 6.30 1.08
N ARG A 128 11.42 7.09 0.66
CA ARG A 128 10.05 6.61 0.50
C ARG A 128 9.36 7.26 -0.69
N CYS A 129 8.61 6.46 -1.43
CA CYS A 129 7.74 6.93 -2.50
C CYS A 129 6.37 6.26 -2.35
N GLN A 130 5.40 7.03 -1.89
CA GLN A 130 4.00 6.63 -1.90
C GLN A 130 3.30 7.20 -3.12
N LEU A 131 2.72 6.35 -3.96
CA LEU A 131 1.99 6.78 -5.15
C LEU A 131 0.56 7.23 -4.81
N ARG A 132 -0.10 7.87 -5.78
CA ARG A 132 -1.57 8.00 -5.78
C ARG A 132 -2.20 6.61 -5.83
N GLN A 133 -3.47 6.54 -5.47
CA GLN A 133 -4.25 5.33 -5.66
C GLN A 133 -4.29 4.95 -7.13
N VAL A 134 -4.01 3.67 -7.40
CA VAL A 134 -4.11 3.07 -8.72
C VAL A 134 -5.58 3.09 -9.13
N ARG A 135 -5.87 3.71 -10.26
CA ARG A 135 -7.22 3.80 -10.81
C ARG A 135 -7.43 2.67 -11.80
N SER A 136 -8.68 2.24 -11.98
CA SER A 136 -9.03 1.29 -13.04
C SER A 136 -8.98 1.90 -14.43
N TRP A 137 -9.02 3.23 -14.57
CA TRP A 137 -8.92 3.91 -15.84
C TRP A 137 -8.38 5.33 -15.66
N ALA A 138 -7.85 5.89 -16.73
CA ALA A 138 -7.40 7.28 -16.84
C ALA A 138 -7.53 7.74 -18.29
N GLU A 139 -7.74 9.04 -18.49
CA GLU A 139 -7.68 9.66 -19.80
C GLU A 139 -6.26 9.60 -20.39
N PRO A 140 -6.08 9.62 -21.72
CA PRO A 140 -4.76 9.48 -22.35
C PRO A 140 -3.73 10.54 -21.96
N TRP A 141 -4.19 11.73 -21.53
CA TRP A 141 -3.35 12.83 -21.09
C TRP A 141 -3.09 12.83 -19.58
N ASP A 142 -3.73 11.93 -18.82
CA ASP A 142 -3.55 11.85 -17.38
C ASP A 142 -2.36 10.96 -17.01
N GLY A 143 -1.63 11.41 -16.00
CA GLY A 143 -0.51 10.67 -15.40
C GLY A 143 -0.92 9.84 -14.19
N ASP A 144 -2.18 9.43 -14.11
CA ASP A 144 -2.70 8.65 -13.00
C ASP A 144 -2.16 7.19 -13.06
N PRO A 145 -1.79 6.59 -11.91
CA PRO A 145 -1.31 5.21 -11.90
C PRO A 145 -2.41 4.23 -12.33
N LEU A 146 -2.09 3.30 -13.24
CA LEU A 146 -2.98 2.27 -13.76
C LEU A 146 -2.57 0.85 -13.32
N PRO A 147 -3.47 -0.15 -13.34
CA PRO A 147 -3.17 -1.47 -12.81
C PRO A 147 -2.17 -2.20 -13.71
N GLY A 148 -1.21 -2.88 -13.09
CA GLY A 148 -0.14 -3.57 -13.81
C GLY A 148 1.14 -3.67 -13.00
N THR A 149 2.25 -3.90 -13.71
CA THR A 149 3.59 -4.01 -13.12
C THR A 149 4.24 -2.64 -13.00
N TYR A 150 4.74 -2.35 -11.81
CA TYR A 150 5.55 -1.17 -11.51
C TYR A 150 7.00 -1.58 -11.31
N TYR A 151 7.91 -0.66 -11.61
CA TYR A 151 9.35 -0.85 -11.48
C TYR A 151 9.91 0.17 -10.51
N VAL A 152 10.69 -0.29 -9.54
CA VAL A 152 11.42 0.57 -8.60
C VAL A 152 12.86 0.65 -9.05
N ARG A 153 13.40 1.87 -9.09
CA ARG A 153 14.81 2.15 -9.30
C ARG A 153 15.36 2.86 -8.07
N LEU A 154 16.45 2.33 -7.52
CA LEU A 154 17.25 3.00 -6.50
C LEU A 154 18.65 3.25 -7.08
N SER A 155 19.14 4.47 -6.93
CA SER A 155 20.46 4.85 -7.43
C SER A 155 21.00 6.09 -6.71
N SER A 156 22.32 6.21 -6.64
CA SER A 156 23.00 7.46 -6.29
C SER A 156 22.99 8.42 -7.48
N THR A 157 22.60 9.67 -7.26
CA THR A 157 22.62 10.73 -8.28
C THR A 157 23.91 11.52 -8.28
N GLU A 158 24.57 11.65 -7.13
CA GLU A 158 25.83 12.35 -6.97
C GLU A 158 26.66 11.68 -5.86
N LEU A 159 27.93 11.37 -6.14
CA LEU A 159 28.91 10.93 -5.16
C LEU A 159 30.34 11.20 -5.66
N PRO A 160 31.35 11.25 -4.77
CA PRO A 160 32.74 11.33 -5.19
C PRO A 160 33.15 10.10 -6.02
N GLU A 161 33.88 10.29 -7.12
CA GLU A 161 34.31 9.18 -7.99
C GLU A 161 35.14 8.11 -7.26
N LYS A 162 35.91 8.52 -6.25
CA LYS A 162 36.71 7.60 -5.41
C LYS A 162 35.85 6.68 -4.54
N ASP A 163 34.60 7.05 -4.29
CA ASP A 163 33.69 6.30 -3.45
C ASP A 163 32.85 5.30 -4.26
N LEU A 164 33.02 5.21 -5.59
CA LEU A 164 32.36 4.21 -6.45
C LEU A 164 32.86 2.81 -6.14
N GLY A 165 31.94 1.83 -6.15
CA GLY A 165 32.28 0.42 -5.89
C GLY A 165 32.44 0.04 -4.42
N LEU A 166 32.22 0.98 -3.49
CA LEU A 166 32.22 0.68 -2.05
C LEU A 166 30.98 -0.14 -1.68
N PRO A 167 31.12 -1.13 -0.78
CA PRO A 167 30.02 -2.01 -0.40
C PRO A 167 28.98 -1.27 0.44
N LEU A 168 27.71 -1.54 0.18
CA LEU A 168 26.57 -1.01 0.90
C LEU A 168 25.49 -2.07 1.07
N LYS A 169 24.51 -1.79 1.93
CA LYS A 169 23.34 -2.66 2.10
C LYS A 169 22.05 -1.89 1.86
N VAL A 170 21.10 -2.54 1.21
CA VAL A 170 19.78 -2.00 0.93
C VAL A 170 18.72 -2.90 1.55
N ASP A 171 17.90 -2.30 2.41
CA ASP A 171 16.66 -2.89 2.89
C ASP A 171 15.51 -2.22 2.14
N LEU A 172 14.65 -2.99 1.49
CA LEU A 172 13.52 -2.48 0.73
C LEU A 172 12.24 -3.23 1.12
N LEU A 173 11.16 -2.47 1.27
CA LEU A 173 9.82 -2.98 1.45
C LEU A 173 8.89 -2.33 0.42
N LEU A 174 8.26 -3.18 -0.38
CA LEU A 174 7.24 -2.78 -1.34
C LEU A 174 5.89 -3.17 -0.78
N ALA A 175 5.01 -2.21 -0.57
CA ALA A 175 3.65 -2.45 -0.10
C ALA A 175 2.65 -1.92 -1.13
N ALA A 176 1.48 -2.56 -1.19
CA ALA A 176 0.36 -2.11 -2.01
C ALA A 176 -0.95 -2.16 -1.20
N PRO A 177 -1.04 -1.41 -0.09
CA PRO A 177 -2.25 -1.39 0.73
C PRO A 177 -3.47 -0.93 -0.07
N LYS A 178 -4.66 -1.42 0.28
CA LYS A 178 -5.91 -0.83 -0.22
C LYS A 178 -5.99 0.64 0.17
N GLY A 179 -6.41 1.48 -0.77
CA GLY A 179 -6.63 2.90 -0.57
C GLY A 179 -7.92 3.20 0.19
N ASP A 180 -8.06 4.45 0.63
CA ASP A 180 -9.20 4.91 1.41
C ASP A 180 -10.35 5.47 0.55
N THR A 181 -10.06 5.79 -0.72
CA THR A 181 -11.09 6.12 -1.71
C THR A 181 -11.47 4.81 -2.39
N GLY A 182 -12.73 4.36 -2.30
CA GLY A 182 -13.16 3.07 -2.89
C GLY A 182 -12.66 2.89 -4.34
N ALA A 183 -12.52 1.64 -4.79
CA ALA A 183 -12.10 1.28 -6.16
C ALA A 183 -13.04 1.82 -7.26
N ASP A 184 -14.13 2.47 -6.85
CA ASP A 184 -15.22 3.09 -7.60
C ASP A 184 -14.76 4.19 -8.56
N GLN A 185 -14.08 3.83 -9.64
CA GLN A 185 -14.27 4.51 -10.92
C GLN A 185 -14.40 3.53 -12.11
N GLY A 186 -14.41 2.21 -11.88
CA GLY A 186 -14.63 1.21 -12.92
C GLY A 186 -13.99 -0.14 -12.59
N VAL A 187 -14.49 -1.22 -13.19
CA VAL A 187 -13.89 -2.56 -13.12
C VAL A 187 -13.08 -2.78 -14.38
N LEU A 188 -11.77 -3.03 -14.26
CA LEU A 188 -11.01 -3.58 -15.39
C LEU A 188 -11.28 -5.08 -15.46
N ALA A 189 -11.78 -5.57 -16.59
CA ALA A 189 -12.08 -6.98 -16.79
C ALA A 189 -10.83 -7.90 -16.75
N ALA A 190 -9.62 -7.34 -16.87
CA ALA A 190 -8.36 -8.03 -16.68
C ALA A 190 -7.21 -7.03 -16.39
N PRO A 191 -6.25 -7.35 -15.50
CA PRO A 191 -5.03 -6.56 -15.31
C PRO A 191 -4.23 -6.44 -16.62
N LEU A 192 -3.81 -5.23 -16.99
CA LEU A 192 -2.96 -4.97 -18.16
C LEU A 192 -1.51 -5.34 -17.84
N VAL A 193 -1.23 -6.63 -17.64
CA VAL A 193 0.15 -7.12 -17.53
C VAL A 193 0.75 -7.19 -18.92
N ALA A 194 1.73 -6.35 -19.22
CA ALA A 194 2.50 -6.47 -20.44
C ALA A 194 3.18 -7.85 -20.47
N ASN A 195 2.94 -8.64 -21.52
CA ASN A 195 3.66 -9.90 -21.75
C ASN A 195 5.14 -9.59 -21.97
N ASN A 196 5.95 -9.78 -20.93
CA ASN A 196 7.38 -9.50 -20.89
C ASN A 196 8.21 -10.69 -21.41
N ARG A 197 7.79 -11.33 -22.51
CA ARG A 197 8.59 -12.33 -23.24
C ARG A 197 9.18 -11.73 -24.52
N PRO A 198 10.35 -11.07 -24.48
CA PRO A 198 11.04 -10.66 -25.70
C PRO A 198 11.40 -11.90 -26.53
N GLY A 199 10.94 -11.96 -27.79
CA GLY A 199 11.31 -12.99 -28.76
C GLY A 199 10.36 -14.18 -28.91
N SER A 200 9.25 -14.27 -28.17
CA SER A 200 8.26 -15.33 -28.41
C SER A 200 7.20 -14.89 -29.43
N VAL A 201 7.16 -15.55 -30.59
CA VAL A 201 5.99 -15.49 -31.49
C VAL A 201 4.87 -16.30 -30.85
N LEU A 202 3.69 -15.70 -30.68
CA LEU A 202 2.50 -16.37 -30.16
C LEU A 202 1.96 -17.37 -31.20
N THR A 203 2.60 -18.53 -31.29
CA THR A 203 2.08 -19.65 -32.07
C THR A 203 1.09 -20.43 -31.22
N GLY A 204 -0.19 -20.12 -31.37
CA GLY A 204 -1.31 -21.03 -31.10
C GLY A 204 -1.48 -21.53 -29.66
N GLY A 205 -2.48 -20.95 -28.98
CA GLY A 205 -3.35 -21.70 -28.07
C GLY A 205 -2.73 -22.19 -26.76
N THR A 206 -2.39 -21.26 -25.86
CA THR A 206 -2.68 -21.31 -24.40
C THR A 206 -2.17 -19.99 -23.84
N ALA A 207 -3.08 -19.08 -23.49
CA ALA A 207 -2.73 -17.89 -22.73
C ALA A 207 -2.12 -18.35 -21.39
N PRO A 208 -1.00 -17.77 -20.92
CA PRO A 208 -0.55 -18.00 -19.56
C PRO A 208 -1.66 -17.51 -18.62
N SER A 209 -2.27 -18.46 -17.90
CA SER A 209 -3.38 -18.21 -16.99
C SER A 209 -3.00 -17.16 -15.97
N ALA A 210 -3.85 -16.14 -15.85
CA ALA A 210 -3.90 -15.29 -14.67
C ALA A 210 -3.95 -16.19 -13.41
N ALA A 211 -3.34 -15.73 -12.33
CA ALA A 211 -3.59 -16.32 -11.02
C ALA A 211 -5.11 -16.28 -10.76
N PRO A 212 -5.69 -17.31 -10.12
CA PRO A 212 -7.09 -17.27 -9.74
C PRO A 212 -7.29 -16.05 -8.84
N VAL A 213 -8.12 -15.13 -9.30
CA VAL A 213 -8.77 -14.15 -8.43
C VAL A 213 -9.74 -14.96 -7.58
N ASP A 214 -9.51 -14.97 -6.27
CA ASP A 214 -10.56 -15.37 -5.33
C ASP A 214 -11.66 -14.31 -5.48
N ASP A 215 -12.72 -14.68 -6.19
CA ASP A 215 -14.00 -13.99 -6.09
C ASP A 215 -14.47 -14.21 -4.65
N GLU A 216 -14.13 -13.28 -3.74
CA GLU A 216 -14.66 -13.29 -2.38
C GLU A 216 -16.20 -13.24 -2.49
N ASP A 217 -16.83 -14.35 -2.12
CA ASP A 217 -18.28 -14.53 -2.09
C ASP A 217 -18.98 -13.28 -1.51
N GLY A 218 -19.84 -12.67 -2.33
CA GLY A 218 -20.65 -11.50 -1.97
C GLY A 218 -21.49 -11.78 -0.73
N GLY A 219 -21.00 -11.32 0.42
CA GLY A 219 -21.67 -11.45 1.71
C GLY A 219 -22.97 -10.64 1.77
N THR A 220 -23.80 -10.92 2.76
CA THR A 220 -25.14 -10.34 3.00
C THR A 220 -25.18 -8.80 3.15
N PHE A 221 -24.03 -8.12 3.07
CA PHE A 221 -23.85 -6.68 3.17
C PHE A 221 -23.17 -6.05 1.95
N ASP A 222 -23.09 -6.74 0.81
CA ASP A 222 -22.49 -6.20 -0.44
C ASP A 222 -23.17 -4.90 -0.96
N TRP A 223 -24.41 -4.64 -0.55
CA TRP A 223 -25.11 -3.38 -0.81
C TRP A 223 -24.62 -2.21 0.07
N VAL A 224 -23.81 -2.48 1.11
CA VAL A 224 -23.29 -1.48 2.03
C VAL A 224 -21.89 -1.07 1.54
N PRO A 225 -21.68 0.20 1.17
CA PRO A 225 -20.39 0.66 0.65
C PRO A 225 -19.29 0.53 1.71
N ASP A 226 -18.08 0.19 1.25
CA ASP A 226 -16.89 0.06 2.09
C ASP A 226 -16.68 1.27 3.03
N PHE A 227 -16.21 0.98 4.23
CA PHE A 227 -16.00 1.97 5.29
C PHE A 227 -14.77 2.85 4.97
N SER A 228 -14.98 3.84 4.11
CA SER A 228 -13.97 4.80 3.62
C SER A 228 -13.86 6.06 4.49
N SER A 229 -12.81 6.86 4.27
CA SER A 229 -12.61 8.17 4.91
C SER A 229 -13.79 9.14 4.68
N ARG A 230 -14.60 8.91 3.65
CA ARG A 230 -15.84 9.64 3.35
C ARG A 230 -16.87 9.50 4.47
N TRP A 231 -16.98 8.31 5.10
CA TRP A 231 -17.87 8.10 6.24
C TRP A 231 -17.45 8.91 7.45
N VAL A 232 -16.14 9.03 7.71
CA VAL A 232 -15.61 9.87 8.80
C VAL A 232 -16.03 11.32 8.60
N TRP A 233 -15.88 11.85 7.39
CA TRP A 233 -16.28 13.22 7.08
C TRP A 233 -17.81 13.42 7.08
N THR A 234 -18.58 12.44 6.62
CA THR A 234 -20.04 12.54 6.52
C THR A 234 -20.70 12.46 7.89
N VAL A 235 -20.32 11.47 8.69
CA VAL A 235 -20.82 11.29 10.06
C VAL A 235 -20.28 12.40 10.96
N GLY A 236 -18.98 12.70 10.86
CA GLY A 236 -18.35 13.80 11.59
C GLY A 236 -19.01 15.15 11.29
N GLY A 237 -19.25 15.46 10.02
CA GLY A 237 -19.95 16.66 9.59
C GLY A 237 -21.40 16.70 10.07
N GLY A 238 -22.13 15.57 10.00
CA GLY A 238 -23.50 15.46 10.50
C GLY A 238 -23.61 15.68 12.01
N VAL A 239 -22.70 15.11 12.78
CA VAL A 239 -22.60 15.33 14.23
C VAL A 239 -22.28 16.80 14.52
N LEU A 240 -21.32 17.40 13.80
CA LEU A 240 -20.96 18.81 13.96
C LEU A 240 -22.15 19.74 13.65
N ALA A 241 -22.92 19.44 12.59
CA ALA A 241 -24.13 20.17 12.21
C ALA A 241 -25.24 20.03 13.27
N ALA A 242 -25.43 18.84 13.83
CA ALA A 242 -26.40 18.62 14.90
C ALA A 242 -26.02 19.40 16.17
N VAL A 243 -24.74 19.39 16.56
CA VAL A 243 -24.23 20.13 17.73
C VAL A 243 -24.42 21.63 17.54
N THR A 244 -24.02 22.18 16.40
CA THR A 244 -24.20 23.60 16.09
C THR A 244 -25.69 23.99 16.02
N GLY A 245 -26.54 23.12 15.46
CA GLY A 245 -28.00 23.29 15.48
C GLY A 245 -28.60 23.33 16.88
N LEU A 246 -28.18 22.43 17.77
CA LEU A 246 -28.59 22.39 19.19
C LEU A 246 -28.14 23.64 19.95
N ILE A 247 -26.88 24.07 19.76
CA ILE A 247 -26.35 25.28 20.40
C ILE A 247 -27.13 26.51 19.90
N GLY A 248 -27.31 26.66 18.59
CA GLY A 248 -28.08 27.77 18.02
C GLY A 248 -29.54 27.78 18.47
N PHE A 249 -30.17 26.61 18.58
CA PHE A 249 -31.51 26.46 19.13
C PHE A 249 -31.57 26.89 20.60
N SER A 250 -30.56 26.54 21.41
CA SER A 250 -30.50 26.93 22.82
C SER A 250 -30.40 28.46 23.01
N TRP A 251 -29.69 29.17 22.13
CA TRP A 251 -29.57 30.62 22.16
C TRP A 251 -30.82 31.35 21.71
N THR A 252 -31.53 30.80 20.72
CA THR A 252 -32.75 31.41 20.16
C THR A 252 -34.00 31.11 20.97
N ARG A 253 -33.99 30.06 21.80
CA ARG A 253 -35.12 29.73 22.68
C ARG A 253 -35.22 30.73 23.83
N ARG A 254 -36.08 31.74 23.69
CA ARG A 254 -36.47 32.61 24.81
C ARG A 254 -37.01 31.77 25.97
N ARG A 255 -36.41 31.88 27.16
CA ARG A 255 -36.99 31.34 28.40
C ARG A 255 -38.35 32.01 28.58
N LYS A 256 -39.45 31.24 28.47
CA LYS A 256 -40.75 31.71 28.96
C LYS A 256 -40.60 31.88 30.47
N VAL A 257 -40.41 33.12 30.92
CA VAL A 257 -40.55 33.47 32.33
C VAL A 257 -41.99 33.15 32.68
N ARG A 258 -42.17 32.15 33.54
CA ARG A 258 -43.46 31.74 34.07
C ARG A 258 -43.82 32.78 35.13
N THR A 259 -44.53 33.83 34.74
CA THR A 259 -45.16 34.75 35.69
C THR A 259 -46.33 34.04 36.36
N ALA A 260 -46.31 34.10 37.70
CA ALA A 260 -47.30 33.60 38.63
C ALA A 260 -48.66 34.31 38.49
#